data_AF-A0A1B6F1M8-F1
#
_entry.id   AF-A0A1B6F1M8-F1
#
_cell.length_a   1.000
_cell.length_b   1.000
_cell.length_c   1.000
_cell.angle_alpha   90.00
_cell.angle_beta   90.00
_cell.angle_gamma   90.00
#
_symmetry.space_group_name_H-M   'P 1'
#
loop_
_entity.id
_entity.type
_entity.pdbx_description
1 polymer ?
#
loop_
_entity_poly.entity_id
_entity_poly.type
_entity_poly.pdbx_seq_one_letter_code
_entity_poly.pdbx_strand_id
1 'polypeptide(L)'
;MYTDDTAMTKCISESLIDKQGLDCKDLAKRFVKEYFKQPKRGYGSGVVEVFYKLKNEKYEDIWRPAKQQFNNGGSFGNGGAMRVAPIALFYRDNYDKMVEAARQV
;
A
#
# COMPACT_ATOMS: atom_id res chain seq x y z
N MET A 1 5.69 -20.73 1.26
CA MET A 1 6.20 -19.43 0.74
C MET A 1 5.00 -18.55 0.44
N TYR A 2 5.05 -17.24 0.71
CA TYR A 2 3.94 -16.31 0.42
C TYR A 2 4.24 -15.39 -0.78
N THR A 3 3.22 -14.72 -1.32
CA THR A 3 3.28 -13.78 -2.47
C THR A 3 3.21 -12.31 -2.04
N ASP A 4 3.14 -11.39 -2.99
CA ASP A 4 2.99 -9.97 -2.74
C ASP A 4 1.77 -9.64 -1.86
N ASP A 5 0.66 -10.38 -1.96
CA ASP A 5 -0.52 -10.20 -1.09
C ASP A 5 -0.14 -10.17 0.40
N THR A 6 0.62 -11.18 0.85
CA THR A 6 1.06 -11.28 2.25
C THR A 6 2.19 -10.31 2.56
N ALA A 7 3.10 -10.06 1.60
CA ALA A 7 4.18 -9.09 1.79
C ALA A 7 3.59 -7.69 2.09
N MET A 8 2.61 -7.27 1.31
CA MET A 8 1.95 -5.98 1.47
C MET A 8 1.06 -5.91 2.72
N THR A 9 0.36 -6.99 3.04
CA THR A 9 -0.46 -7.10 4.26
C THR A 9 0.40 -6.91 5.52
N LYS A 10 1.61 -7.49 5.54
CA LYS A 10 2.55 -7.29 6.65
C LYS A 10 2.96 -5.83 6.79
N CYS A 11 3.26 -5.13 5.69
CA CYS A 11 3.62 -3.71 5.75
C CYS A 11 2.51 -2.84 6.35
N ILE A 12 1.24 -3.12 6.03
CA ILE A 12 0.10 -2.42 6.63
C ILE A 12 0.04 -2.72 8.13
N SER A 13 0.12 -3.99 8.50
CA SER A 13 0.05 -4.43 9.90
C SER A 13 1.14 -3.78 10.75
N GLU A 14 2.39 -3.82 10.29
CA GLU A 14 3.53 -3.21 10.96
C GLU A 14 3.40 -1.68 11.06
N SER A 15 2.94 -1.00 10.00
CA SER A 15 2.72 0.45 10.01
C SER A 15 1.65 0.84 11.04
N LEU A 16 0.50 0.16 11.05
CA LEU A 16 -0.59 0.44 11.98
C LEU A 16 -0.16 0.28 13.44
N ILE A 17 0.61 -0.76 13.74
CA ILE A 17 1.15 -1.00 15.09
C ILE A 17 2.14 0.12 15.47
N ASP A 18 3.13 0.39 14.62
CA ASP A 18 4.21 1.35 14.93
C ASP A 18 3.71 2.79 15.02
N LYS A 19 2.71 3.15 14.20
CA LYS A 19 2.16 4.51 14.11
C LYS A 19 0.93 4.72 14.97
N GLN A 20 0.39 3.66 15.55
CA GLN A 20 -0.88 3.67 16.29
C GLN A 20 -2.03 4.31 15.48
N GLY A 21 -2.03 4.07 14.16
CA GLY A 21 -2.95 4.69 13.22
C GLY A 21 -2.45 4.56 11.79
N LEU A 22 -3.25 5.05 10.84
CA LEU A 22 -2.87 5.06 9.43
C LEU A 22 -1.95 6.26 9.14
N ASP A 23 -0.70 5.97 8.77
CA ASP A 23 0.22 6.93 8.18
C ASP A 23 0.54 6.49 6.75
N CYS A 24 -0.12 7.12 5.78
CA CYS A 24 0.02 6.75 4.37
C CYS A 24 1.44 6.98 3.83
N LYS A 25 2.18 7.95 4.39
CA LYS A 25 3.55 8.23 3.95
C LYS A 25 4.53 7.19 4.49
N ASP A 26 4.36 6.76 5.73
CA ASP A 26 5.11 5.62 6.28
C ASP A 26 4.79 4.34 5.51
N LEU A 27 3.50 4.10 5.23
CA LEU A 27 3.07 2.92 4.50
C LEU A 27 3.66 2.87 3.08
N ALA A 28 3.62 3.98 2.33
CA ALA A 28 4.23 4.08 1.00
C ALA A 28 5.74 3.75 1.05
N LYS A 29 6.46 4.22 2.07
CA LYS A 29 7.88 3.90 2.27
C LYS A 29 8.09 2.42 2.56
N ARG A 30 7.26 1.80 3.40
CA ARG A 30 7.35 0.35 3.70
C ARG A 30 7.08 -0.49 2.47
N PHE A 31 6.07 -0.13 1.69
CA PHE A 31 5.73 -0.81 0.44
C PHE A 31 6.91 -0.82 -0.54
N VAL A 32 7.49 0.34 -0.78
CA VAL A 32 8.69 0.47 -1.62
C VAL A 32 9.85 -0.33 -1.04
N LYS A 33 10.12 -0.21 0.27
CA LYS A 33 11.20 -0.95 0.92
C LYS A 33 11.04 -2.47 0.80
N GLU A 34 9.83 -3.00 1.00
CA GLU A 34 9.55 -4.44 0.91
C GLU A 34 9.70 -4.93 -0.52
N TYR A 35 9.20 -4.19 -1.51
CA TYR A 35 9.40 -4.52 -2.93
C TYR A 35 10.89 -4.60 -3.29
N PHE A 36 11.68 -3.55 -2.96
CA PHE A 36 13.11 -3.54 -3.31
C PHE A 36 13.92 -4.58 -2.52
N LYS A 37 13.46 -5.01 -1.34
CA LYS A 37 14.06 -6.09 -0.58
C LYS A 37 13.76 -7.46 -1.19
N GLN A 38 12.54 -7.67 -1.70
CA GLN A 38 12.09 -8.97 -2.23
C GLN A 38 11.26 -8.81 -3.52
N PRO A 39 11.86 -8.39 -4.65
CA PRO A 39 11.11 -8.01 -5.85
C PRO A 39 10.43 -9.19 -6.56
N LYS A 40 10.87 -10.43 -6.29
CA LYS A 40 10.39 -11.66 -6.95
C LYS A 40 9.18 -12.30 -6.24
N ARG A 41 8.30 -11.50 -5.63
CA ARG A 41 7.13 -11.97 -4.86
C ARG A 41 5.82 -12.06 -5.65
N GLY A 42 5.80 -11.67 -6.92
CA GLY A 42 4.60 -11.76 -7.77
C GLY A 42 3.93 -10.42 -8.09
N TYR A 43 4.54 -9.29 -7.70
CA TYR A 43 4.00 -7.96 -7.95
C TYR A 43 3.61 -7.73 -9.41
N GLY A 44 2.40 -7.21 -9.62
CA GLY A 44 1.95 -6.75 -10.93
C GLY A 44 2.83 -5.62 -11.49
N SER A 45 3.04 -5.61 -12.81
CA SER A 45 3.89 -4.62 -13.49
C SER A 45 3.49 -3.17 -13.21
N GLY A 46 2.18 -2.90 -13.12
CA GLY A 46 1.66 -1.58 -12.77
C GLY A 46 2.16 -1.09 -11.41
N VAL A 47 2.00 -1.88 -10.35
CA VAL A 47 2.43 -1.46 -9.00
C VAL A 47 3.95 -1.35 -8.88
N VAL A 48 4.70 -2.14 -9.65
CA VAL A 48 6.16 -2.02 -9.74
C VAL A 48 6.56 -0.62 -10.22
N GLU A 49 5.93 -0.11 -11.28
CA GLU A 49 6.18 1.24 -11.79
C GLU A 49 5.91 2.32 -10.71
N VAL A 50 4.82 2.17 -9.95
CA VAL A 50 4.47 3.06 -8.83
C VAL A 50 5.60 3.08 -7.80
N PHE A 51 6.17 1.92 -7.44
CA PHE A 51 7.25 1.85 -6.45
C PHE A 51 8.54 2.53 -6.93
N TYR A 52 8.90 2.39 -8.21
CA TYR A 52 10.04 3.11 -8.78
C TYR A 52 9.82 4.63 -8.75
N LYS A 53 8.65 5.11 -9.16
CA LYS A 53 8.29 6.54 -9.13
C LYS A 53 8.35 7.10 -7.71
N LEU A 54 7.71 6.45 -6.74
CA LEU A 54 7.73 6.86 -5.33
C LEU A 54 9.15 7.01 -4.78
N LYS A 55 10.04 6.05 -5.10
CA LYS A 55 11.44 6.08 -4.68
C LYS A 55 12.20 7.24 -5.32
N ASN A 56 12.06 7.43 -6.63
CA ASN A 56 12.78 8.45 -7.39
C ASN A 56 12.34 9.88 -7.03
N GLU A 57 11.04 10.05 -6.77
CA GLU A 57 10.41 11.32 -6.39
C GLU A 57 10.47 11.56 -4.87
N LYS A 58 11.25 10.76 -4.13
CA LYS A 58 11.50 10.90 -2.69
C LYS A 58 10.22 11.05 -1.84
N TYR A 59 9.13 10.43 -2.27
CA TYR A 59 7.83 10.47 -1.57
C TYR A 59 7.29 11.90 -1.36
N GLU A 60 7.55 12.82 -2.30
CA GLU A 60 7.00 14.19 -2.29
C GLU A 60 5.47 14.16 -2.38
N ASP A 61 4.93 13.48 -3.39
CA ASP A 61 3.51 13.17 -3.53
C ASP A 61 3.33 11.64 -3.61
N ILE A 62 2.83 11.05 -2.53
CA ILE A 62 2.65 9.60 -2.43
C ILE A 62 1.45 9.07 -3.24
N TRP A 63 0.58 9.95 -3.72
CA TRP A 63 -0.64 9.58 -4.44
C TRP A 63 -0.47 9.71 -5.95
N ARG A 64 0.32 10.70 -6.40
CA ARG A 64 0.52 10.99 -7.83
C ARG A 64 0.95 9.76 -8.64
N PRO A 65 1.94 8.94 -8.24
CA PRO A 65 2.35 7.78 -9.03
C PRO A 65 1.23 6.77 -9.26
N ALA A 66 0.36 6.54 -8.27
CA ALA A 66 -0.78 5.64 -8.39
C ALA A 66 -1.87 6.23 -9.30
N LYS A 67 -2.16 7.53 -9.17
CA LYS A 67 -3.14 8.23 -10.02
C LYS A 67 -2.73 8.23 -11.50
N GLN A 68 -1.44 8.32 -11.80
CA GLN A 68 -0.92 8.34 -13.17
C GLN A 68 -1.01 7.01 -13.89
N GLN A 69 -1.27 5.90 -13.19
CA GLN A 69 -1.45 4.60 -13.82
C GLN A 69 -2.60 4.62 -14.82
N PHE A 70 -2.48 3.81 -15.88
CA PHE A 70 -3.54 3.59 -16.89
C PHE A 70 -4.09 4.90 -17.47
N ASN A 71 -3.22 5.72 -18.07
CA ASN A 71 -3.59 7.03 -18.67
C ASN A 71 -4.31 7.97 -17.69
N ASN A 72 -3.81 8.07 -16.46
CA ASN A 72 -4.42 8.83 -15.36
C ASN A 72 -5.77 8.28 -14.86
N GLY A 73 -6.16 7.06 -15.24
CA GLY A 73 -7.37 6.41 -14.77
C GLY A 73 -7.20 5.65 -13.44
N GLY A 74 -5.96 5.41 -13.00
CA GLY A 74 -5.67 4.55 -11.86
C GLY A 74 -5.84 3.06 -12.17
N SER A 75 -5.48 2.20 -11.20
CA SER A 75 -5.64 0.74 -11.34
C SER A 75 -6.96 0.27 -10.75
N PHE A 76 -7.69 -0.56 -11.51
CA PHE A 76 -8.87 -1.31 -11.02
C PHE A 76 -8.51 -2.74 -10.57
N GLY A 77 -7.21 -3.03 -10.41
CA GLY A 77 -6.75 -4.32 -9.91
C GLY A 77 -7.12 -4.55 -8.44
N ASN A 78 -7.09 -5.82 -8.01
CA ASN A 78 -7.40 -6.20 -6.63
C ASN A 78 -6.28 -5.89 -5.62
N GLY A 79 -5.17 -5.28 -6.03
CA GLY A 79 -3.96 -5.11 -5.22
C GLY A 79 -4.13 -4.27 -3.94
N GLY A 80 -5.14 -3.38 -3.90
CA GLY A 80 -5.56 -2.71 -2.65
C GLY A 80 -6.40 -3.63 -1.77
N ALA A 81 -7.38 -4.34 -2.35
CA ALA A 81 -8.27 -5.25 -1.63
C ALA A 81 -7.54 -6.46 -1.03
N MET A 82 -6.55 -7.04 -1.73
CA MET A 82 -5.81 -8.22 -1.27
C MET A 82 -5.07 -8.01 0.06
N ARG A 83 -4.84 -6.75 0.46
CA ARG A 83 -4.06 -6.36 1.62
C ARG A 83 -4.84 -5.58 2.69
N VAL A 84 -6.13 -5.31 2.49
CA VAL A 84 -6.90 -4.35 3.31
C VAL A 84 -7.28 -4.88 4.70
N ALA A 85 -7.25 -6.21 4.91
CA ALA A 85 -7.76 -6.85 6.13
C ALA A 85 -7.23 -6.25 7.47
N PRO A 86 -5.95 -5.86 7.62
CA PRO A 86 -5.46 -5.26 8.86
C PRO A 86 -6.16 -3.95 9.23
N ILE A 87 -6.66 -3.18 8.25
CA ILE A 87 -7.42 -1.95 8.51
C ILE A 87 -8.72 -2.25 9.25
N ALA A 88 -9.44 -3.29 8.81
CA ALA A 88 -10.67 -3.72 9.45
C ALA A 88 -10.43 -4.21 10.88
N LEU A 89 -9.33 -4.93 11.10
CA LEU A 89 -8.96 -5.42 12.44
C LEU A 89 -8.55 -4.28 13.38
N PHE A 90 -7.77 -3.31 12.88
CA PHE A 90 -7.27 -2.19 13.68
C PHE A 90 -8.36 -1.19 14.07
N TYR A 91 -9.30 -0.91 13.16
CA TYR A 91 -10.43 0.00 13.39
C TYR A 91 -11.75 -0.72 13.67
N ARG A 92 -11.69 -1.95 14.22
CA ARG A 92 -12.88 -2.79 14.47
C ARG A 92 -13.99 -2.11 15.27
N ASP A 93 -13.61 -1.18 16.16
CA ASP A 93 -14.51 -0.47 17.07
C ASP A 93 -14.98 0.89 16.50
N ASN A 94 -14.58 1.25 15.27
CA ASN A 94 -14.95 2.50 14.60
C ASN A 94 -15.12 2.29 13.08
N TYR A 95 -16.37 2.01 12.68
CA TYR A 95 -16.72 1.71 11.28
C TYR A 95 -16.38 2.85 10.31
N ASP A 96 -16.66 4.09 10.67
CA ASP A 96 -16.43 5.24 9.77
C ASP A 96 -14.93 5.43 9.51
N LYS A 97 -14.11 5.37 10.57
CA LYS A 97 -12.66 5.45 10.46
C LYS A 97 -12.08 4.27 9.68
N MET A 98 -12.66 3.07 9.83
CA MET A 98 -12.29 1.89 9.08
C MET A 98 -12.52 2.06 7.57
N VAL A 99 -13.70 2.56 7.18
CA VAL A 99 -14.04 2.82 5.77
C VAL A 99 -13.15 3.94 5.19
N GLU A 100 -12.91 5.01 5.95
CA GLU A 100 -12.01 6.09 5.54
C GLU A 100 -10.59 5.57 5.28
N ALA A 101 -10.04 4.81 6.24
CA ALA A 101 -8.70 4.25 6.14
C ALA A 101 -8.58 3.23 5.00
N ALA A 102 -9.60 2.41 4.77
CA ALA A 102 -9.59 1.40 3.71
C ALA A 102 -9.48 2.01 2.30
N ARG A 103 -9.98 3.24 2.09
CA ARG A 103 -9.87 3.96 0.81
C ARG A 103 -8.46 4.50 0.54
N GLN A 104 -7.59 4.50 1.54
CA GLN A 104 -6.27 5.14 1.50
C GLN A 104 -5.11 4.13 1.42
N VAL A 105 -5.38 2.82 1.41
CA VAL A 105 -4.37 1.75 1.43
C VAL A 105 -4.27 0.92 0.16
#